data_AF-A0A3D2NFQ7-F1
#
_entry.id   AF-A0A3D2NFQ7-F1
#
_cell.length_a   1.000
_cell.length_b   1.000
_cell.length_c   1.000
_cell.angle_alpha   90.00
_cell.angle_beta   90.00
_cell.angle_gamma   90.00
#
_symmetry.space_group_name_H-M   'P 1'
#
loop_
_entity.id
_entity.type
_entity.pdbx_description
1 polymer ?
#
loop_
_entity_poly.entity_id
_entity_poly.type
_entity_poly.pdbx_seq_one_letter_code
_entity_poly.pdbx_strand_id
1 'polypeptide(L)'
;MGSDEEIIAVARAAQEAIAADRGLSNRLLPAVMRLSRERRDFVSGPRDEISVPRRPDLGTGTHDRVWGTVLTFALLAVVTAASMFLPPVRGVVVDIEIALPLVIIATPIAAVLLVVVGLLARRASPYPAYVGMVMTVIVAVVLALLIGYRMLVGTASRGVPFTQEQLGLWFVAGGILLVELVALAVIFARRRGHAIGPARDAGARADRSRDDKALRKEAVRLAAFRPDAADAAALSSRWEAALTAADVSDETRAQARRLGPVPWLVWAHFDGEIDVARR
;
A
#
# COMPACT_ATOMS: atom_id res chain seq x y z
N MET A 1 -16.94 -7.63 24.78
CA MET A 1 -17.84 -6.50 24.47
C MET A 1 -19.20 -7.10 24.19
N GLY A 2 -20.25 -6.51 24.76
CA GLY A 2 -21.64 -6.97 24.60
C GLY A 2 -22.11 -6.93 23.14
N SER A 3 -23.30 -7.47 22.88
CA SER A 3 -23.94 -7.33 21.57
C SER A 3 -24.26 -5.86 21.25
N ASP A 4 -24.45 -5.53 19.98
CA ASP A 4 -24.81 -4.17 19.56
C ASP A 4 -26.06 -3.64 20.29
N GLU A 5 -27.03 -4.52 20.55
CA GLU A 5 -28.25 -4.21 21.31
C GLU A 5 -27.93 -3.79 22.75
N GLU A 6 -27.03 -4.49 23.44
CA GLU A 6 -26.60 -4.12 24.78
C GLU A 6 -25.86 -2.78 24.78
N ILE A 7 -25.01 -2.52 23.78
CA ILE A 7 -24.28 -1.26 23.66
C ILE A 7 -25.24 -0.08 23.45
N ILE A 8 -26.26 -0.26 22.60
CA ILE A 8 -27.34 0.73 22.39
C ILE A 8 -28.11 0.97 23.68
N ALA A 9 -28.49 -0.09 24.40
CA ALA A 9 -29.23 0.02 25.65
C ALA A 9 -28.44 0.83 26.70
N VAL A 10 -27.14 0.56 26.86
CA VAL A 10 -26.27 1.32 27.76
C VAL A 10 -26.08 2.76 27.29
N ALA A 11 -25.95 3.00 25.98
CA ALA A 11 -25.82 4.35 25.45
C ALA A 11 -27.10 5.18 25.64
N ARG A 12 -28.28 4.56 25.53
CA ARG A 12 -29.57 5.19 25.86
C ARG A 12 -29.67 5.52 27.34
N ALA A 13 -29.30 4.58 28.22
CA ALA A 13 -29.22 4.83 29.66
C ALA A 13 -28.28 6.01 30.00
N ALA A 14 -27.15 6.13 29.28
CA ALA A 14 -26.20 7.22 29.48
C ALA A 14 -26.79 8.56 29.02
N GLN A 15 -27.47 8.55 27.87
CA GLN A 15 -28.17 9.71 27.35
C GLN A 15 -29.29 10.18 28.29
N GLU A 16 -30.08 9.26 28.85
CA GLU A 16 -31.14 9.57 29.82
C GLU A 16 -30.58 10.20 31.10
N ALA A 17 -29.50 9.62 31.65
CA ALA A 17 -28.84 10.14 32.84
C ALA A 17 -28.27 11.57 32.64
N ILE A 18 -27.76 11.86 31.43
CA ILE A 18 -27.24 13.18 31.03
C ILE A 18 -28.39 14.15 30.74
N ALA A 19 -29.46 13.71 30.05
CA ALA A 19 -30.58 14.55 29.65
C ALA A 19 -31.40 15.07 30.83
N ALA A 20 -31.40 14.34 31.96
CA ALA A 20 -32.03 14.77 33.20
C ALA A 20 -31.44 16.07 33.78
N ASP A 21 -30.21 16.44 33.39
CA ASP A 21 -29.57 17.70 33.75
C ASP A 21 -29.49 18.62 32.53
N ARG A 22 -30.28 19.71 32.54
CA ARG A 22 -30.33 20.66 31.41
C ARG A 22 -28.99 21.33 31.14
N GLY A 23 -28.21 21.66 32.17
CA GLY A 23 -26.92 22.35 32.03
C GLY A 23 -25.85 21.43 31.45
N LEU A 24 -25.84 20.17 31.87
CA LEU A 24 -24.96 19.14 31.33
C LEU A 24 -25.35 18.74 29.91
N SER A 25 -26.64 18.52 29.68
CA SER A 25 -27.23 18.16 28.38
C SER A 25 -26.91 19.20 27.30
N ASN A 26 -27.14 20.49 27.59
CA ASN A 26 -26.88 21.58 26.65
C ASN A 26 -25.39 21.71 26.25
N ARG A 27 -24.47 21.24 27.10
CA ARG A 27 -23.02 21.27 26.83
C ARG A 27 -22.54 20.04 26.08
N LEU A 28 -22.98 18.85 26.50
CA LEU A 28 -22.45 17.58 26.02
C LEU A 28 -23.17 17.03 24.80
N LEU A 29 -24.51 17.01 24.79
CA LEU A 29 -25.25 16.35 23.70
C LEU A 29 -25.00 17.02 22.34
N PRO A 30 -25.02 18.36 22.19
CA PRO A 30 -24.71 18.99 20.91
C PRO A 30 -23.28 18.69 20.43
N ALA A 31 -22.32 18.61 21.35
CA ALA A 31 -20.92 18.33 21.02
C ALA A 31 -20.72 16.88 20.56
N VAL A 32 -21.33 15.92 21.25
CA VAL A 32 -21.33 14.50 20.86
C VAL A 32 -22.03 14.28 19.52
N MET A 33 -23.17 14.94 19.29
CA MET A 33 -23.89 14.88 18.01
C MET A 33 -23.11 15.52 16.86
N ARG A 34 -22.40 16.63 17.12
CA ARG A 34 -21.50 17.23 16.13
C ARG A 34 -20.36 16.26 15.79
N LEU A 35 -19.70 15.68 16.79
CA LEU A 35 -18.64 14.69 16.60
C LEU A 35 -19.13 13.49 15.77
N SER A 36 -20.32 12.96 16.08
CA SER A 36 -20.90 11.84 15.33
C SER A 36 -21.18 12.20 13.87
N ARG A 37 -21.72 13.40 13.60
CA ARG A 37 -21.96 13.88 12.23
C ARG A 37 -20.65 14.06 11.46
N GLU A 38 -19.67 14.76 12.04
CA GLU A 38 -18.36 14.96 11.42
C GLU A 38 -17.65 13.62 11.16
N ARG A 39 -17.79 12.65 12.07
CA ARG A 39 -17.26 11.30 11.89
C ARG A 39 -17.97 10.55 10.78
N ARG A 40 -19.30 10.63 10.73
CA ARG A 40 -20.11 10.01 9.68
C ARG A 40 -19.72 10.59 8.32
N ASP A 41 -19.64 11.91 8.20
CA ASP A 41 -19.22 12.61 6.99
C ASP A 41 -17.78 12.25 6.60
N PHE A 42 -16.88 12.06 7.56
CA PHE A 42 -15.52 11.57 7.31
C PHE A 42 -15.49 10.12 6.79
N VAL A 43 -16.34 9.24 7.34
CA VAL A 43 -16.42 7.81 6.97
C VAL A 43 -17.15 7.61 5.64
N SER A 44 -18.23 8.37 5.39
CA SER A 44 -19.08 8.31 4.21
C SER A 44 -18.62 9.24 3.08
N GLY A 45 -17.76 10.21 3.38
CA GLY A 45 -17.08 11.01 2.38
C GLY A 45 -16.38 10.10 1.39
N PRO A 46 -16.13 10.54 0.14
CA PRO A 46 -15.46 9.74 -0.85
C PRO A 46 -14.16 9.26 -0.22
N ARG A 47 -14.13 7.99 0.19
CA ARG A 47 -12.88 7.31 0.42
C ARG A 47 -12.21 7.50 -0.93
N ASP A 48 -11.07 8.17 -0.94
CA ASP A 48 -10.06 7.85 -1.94
C ASP A 48 -10.01 6.34 -1.84
N GLU A 49 -10.75 5.68 -2.73
CA GLU A 49 -10.46 4.31 -3.09
C GLU A 49 -8.96 4.37 -3.17
N ILE A 50 -8.29 3.55 -2.36
CA ILE A 50 -6.96 3.11 -2.74
C ILE A 50 -7.18 2.83 -4.21
N SER A 51 -6.63 3.68 -5.08
CA SER A 51 -6.72 3.50 -6.51
C SER A 51 -5.91 2.24 -6.71
N VAL A 52 -6.53 1.08 -6.43
CA VAL A 52 -6.20 -0.21 -6.97
C VAL A 52 -6.16 0.16 -8.42
N PRO A 53 -4.96 0.26 -9.02
CA PRO A 53 -4.78 0.93 -10.29
C PRO A 53 -5.86 0.38 -11.19
N ARG A 54 -6.88 1.20 -11.46
CA ARG A 54 -8.15 0.79 -12.08
C ARG A 54 -7.67 0.04 -13.30
N ARG A 55 -7.87 -1.29 -13.35
CA ARG A 55 -7.26 -2.16 -14.36
C ARG A 55 -7.51 -1.44 -15.68
N PRO A 56 -6.50 -0.77 -16.27
CA PRO A 56 -6.82 0.16 -17.33
C PRO A 56 -7.34 -0.73 -18.44
N ASP A 57 -8.40 -0.30 -19.13
CA ASP A 57 -8.70 -0.81 -20.46
C ASP A 57 -7.35 -1.01 -21.14
N LEU A 58 -6.98 -2.27 -21.40
CA LEU A 58 -5.72 -2.63 -22.03
C LEU A 58 -5.70 -1.82 -23.32
N GLY A 59 -5.00 -0.69 -23.29
CA GLY A 59 -5.03 0.30 -24.34
C GLY A 59 -4.74 -0.42 -25.63
N THR A 60 -5.78 -0.63 -26.44
CA THR A 60 -5.70 -1.37 -27.70
C THR A 60 -5.01 -0.54 -28.77
N GLY A 61 -4.32 0.52 -28.38
CA GLY A 61 -3.40 1.24 -29.24
C GLY A 61 -2.30 0.29 -29.71
N THR A 62 -2.20 0.12 -31.02
CA THR A 62 -1.15 -0.65 -31.71
C THR A 62 0.25 -0.31 -31.18
N HIS A 63 0.45 0.93 -30.72
CA HIS A 63 1.72 1.40 -30.17
C HIS A 63 2.14 0.71 -28.86
N ASP A 64 1.21 0.53 -27.91
CA ASP A 64 1.52 -0.12 -26.63
C ASP A 64 1.80 -1.62 -26.80
N ARG A 65 1.12 -2.26 -27.77
CA ARG A 65 1.40 -3.66 -28.16
C ARG A 65 2.78 -3.81 -28.78
N VAL A 66 3.12 -2.95 -29.75
CA VAL A 66 4.45 -2.97 -30.40
C VAL A 66 5.54 -2.77 -29.35
N TRP A 67 5.37 -1.78 -28.46
CA TRP A 67 6.32 -1.51 -27.40
C TRP A 67 6.51 -2.71 -26.46
N GLY A 68 5.42 -3.30 -25.97
CA GLY A 68 5.47 -4.46 -25.07
C GLY A 68 6.12 -5.69 -25.73
N THR A 69 5.82 -5.93 -27.01
CA THR A 69 6.44 -7.01 -27.79
C THR A 69 7.93 -6.79 -27.95
N VAL A 70 8.36 -5.59 -28.35
CA VAL A 70 9.79 -5.26 -28.51
C VAL A 70 10.54 -5.40 -27.18
N LEU A 71 9.96 -4.93 -26.07
CA LEU A 71 10.56 -5.11 -24.74
C LEU A 71 10.67 -6.59 -24.36
N THR A 72 9.65 -7.39 -24.63
CA THR A 72 9.66 -8.82 -24.34
C THR A 72 10.79 -9.52 -25.10
N PHE A 73 10.96 -9.23 -26.39
CA PHE A 73 12.06 -9.78 -27.18
C PHE A 73 13.44 -9.28 -26.71
N ALA A 74 13.54 -8.00 -26.31
CA ALA A 74 14.77 -7.45 -25.77
C ALA A 74 15.20 -8.18 -24.48
N LEU A 75 14.27 -8.32 -23.53
CA LEU A 75 14.54 -9.01 -22.26
C LEU A 75 14.83 -10.50 -22.47
N LEU A 76 14.11 -11.17 -23.37
CA LEU A 76 14.39 -12.56 -23.72
C LEU A 76 15.80 -12.74 -24.30
N ALA A 77 16.23 -11.84 -25.19
CA ALA A 77 17.57 -11.85 -25.75
C ALA A 77 18.64 -11.64 -24.67
N VAL A 78 18.45 -10.71 -23.74
CA VAL A 78 19.34 -10.53 -22.59
C VAL A 78 19.43 -11.80 -21.75
N VAL A 79 18.29 -12.38 -21.36
CA VAL A 79 18.25 -13.59 -20.54
C VAL A 79 18.93 -14.76 -21.27
N THR A 80 18.75 -14.86 -22.59
CA THR A 80 19.41 -15.88 -23.41
C THR A 80 20.92 -15.68 -23.46
N ALA A 81 21.39 -14.45 -23.69
CA ALA A 81 22.82 -14.13 -23.70
C ALA A 81 23.46 -14.39 -22.32
N ALA A 82 22.74 -14.06 -21.23
CA ALA A 82 23.20 -14.30 -19.88
C ALA A 82 23.19 -15.79 -19.51
N SER A 83 22.21 -16.56 -20.01
CA SER A 83 22.01 -17.95 -19.61
C SER A 83 23.07 -18.90 -20.11
N MET A 84 23.66 -18.60 -21.26
CA MET A 84 24.74 -19.39 -21.87
C MET A 84 26.04 -19.40 -21.05
N PHE A 85 26.15 -18.53 -20.03
CA PHE A 85 27.29 -18.49 -19.10
C PHE A 85 26.92 -18.85 -17.66
N LEU A 86 25.73 -19.40 -17.41
CA LEU A 86 25.38 -19.91 -16.08
C LEU A 86 26.37 -21.00 -15.64
N PRO A 87 26.60 -21.14 -14.32
CA PRO A 87 27.24 -22.35 -13.82
C PRO A 87 26.36 -23.56 -14.16
N PRO A 88 26.97 -24.71 -14.48
CA PRO A 88 26.18 -25.92 -14.73
C PRO A 88 25.41 -26.28 -13.47
N VAL A 89 24.09 -26.32 -13.62
CA VAL A 89 23.18 -26.82 -12.60
C VAL A 89 23.17 -28.34 -12.74
N ARG A 90 23.19 -29.08 -11.62
CA ARG A 90 23.34 -30.55 -11.58
C ARG A 90 22.58 -31.25 -12.72
N GLY A 91 23.33 -31.81 -13.69
CA GLY A 91 22.80 -32.59 -14.80
C GLY A 91 22.60 -31.86 -16.12
N VAL A 92 22.80 -30.53 -16.20
CA VAL A 92 22.68 -29.75 -17.44
C VAL A 92 24.00 -29.02 -17.71
N VAL A 93 24.73 -29.49 -18.72
CA VAL A 93 25.92 -28.83 -19.27
C VAL A 93 25.54 -28.33 -20.66
N VAL A 94 25.64 -27.03 -20.89
CA VAL A 94 25.47 -26.45 -22.23
C VAL A 94 26.81 -26.57 -22.94
N ASP A 95 26.80 -27.19 -24.12
CA ASP A 95 28.00 -27.32 -24.93
C ASP A 95 28.48 -25.94 -25.42
N ILE A 96 29.78 -25.70 -25.38
CA ILE A 96 30.41 -24.44 -25.80
C ILE A 96 30.09 -24.16 -27.27
N GLU A 97 30.07 -25.21 -28.08
CA GLU A 97 29.78 -25.15 -29.52
C GLU A 97 28.38 -24.58 -29.81
N ILE A 98 27.44 -24.75 -28.88
CA ILE A 98 26.07 -24.22 -28.98
C ILE A 98 25.96 -22.86 -28.27
N ALA A 99 26.61 -22.71 -27.12
CA ALA A 99 26.56 -21.49 -26.31
C ALA A 99 27.16 -20.27 -27.02
N LEU A 100 28.33 -20.43 -27.64
CA LEU A 100 29.07 -19.30 -28.21
C LEU A 100 28.34 -18.62 -29.39
N PRO A 101 27.81 -19.36 -30.39
CA PRO A 101 27.01 -18.76 -31.45
C PRO A 101 25.76 -18.04 -30.92
N LEU A 102 25.06 -18.65 -29.96
CA LEU A 102 23.88 -18.06 -29.33
C LEU A 102 24.19 -16.72 -28.67
N VAL A 103 25.31 -16.61 -27.96
CA VAL A 103 25.75 -15.37 -27.31
C VAL A 103 26.10 -14.30 -28.33
N ILE A 104 26.87 -14.68 -29.36
CA ILE A 104 27.30 -13.77 -30.43
C ILE A 104 26.09 -13.18 -31.17
N ILE A 105 25.00 -13.94 -31.32
CA ILE A 105 23.76 -13.50 -31.97
C ILE A 105 22.86 -12.73 -30.98
N ALA A 106 22.66 -13.25 -29.78
CA ALA A 106 21.71 -12.70 -28.82
C ALA A 106 22.17 -11.35 -28.24
N THR A 107 23.47 -11.16 -28.02
CA THR A 107 24.02 -9.92 -27.45
C THR A 107 23.76 -8.68 -28.31
N PRO A 108 24.10 -8.64 -29.61
CA PRO A 108 23.82 -7.47 -30.45
C PRO A 108 22.31 -7.25 -30.64
N ILE A 109 21.53 -8.33 -30.74
CA ILE A 109 20.06 -8.23 -30.80
C ILE A 109 19.52 -7.58 -29.53
N ALA A 110 19.97 -8.03 -28.35
CA ALA A 110 19.58 -7.46 -27.07
C ALA A 110 19.92 -5.97 -27.00
N ALA A 111 21.16 -5.59 -27.31
CA ALA A 111 21.60 -4.20 -27.26
C ALA A 111 20.76 -3.29 -28.17
N VAL A 112 20.57 -3.70 -29.44
CA VAL A 112 19.76 -2.94 -30.40
C VAL A 112 18.32 -2.82 -29.94
N LEU A 113 17.70 -3.91 -29.47
CA LEU A 113 16.31 -3.88 -29.03
C LEU A 113 16.12 -3.04 -27.77
N LEU A 114 17.04 -3.08 -26.79
CA LEU A 114 16.98 -2.24 -25.60
C LEU A 114 17.07 -0.75 -25.94
N VAL A 115 17.94 -0.37 -26.88
CA VAL A 115 18.00 1.01 -27.40
C VAL A 115 16.67 1.40 -28.06
N VAL A 116 16.10 0.53 -28.90
CA VAL A 116 14.79 0.76 -29.53
C VAL A 116 13.69 0.92 -28.49
N VAL A 117 13.66 0.09 -27.44
CA VAL A 117 12.72 0.23 -26.32
C VAL A 117 12.87 1.60 -25.66
N GLY A 118 14.10 2.06 -25.42
CA GLY A 118 14.35 3.37 -24.80
C GLY A 118 13.90 4.54 -25.66
N LEU A 119 14.04 4.42 -26.99
CA LEU A 119 13.53 5.41 -27.94
C LEU A 119 12.00 5.41 -28.00
N LEU A 120 11.38 4.23 -28.08
CA LEU A 120 9.93 4.07 -28.11
C LEU A 120 9.28 4.39 -26.76
N ALA A 121 10.02 4.26 -25.65
CA ALA A 121 9.58 4.64 -24.33
C ALA A 121 9.12 6.09 -24.28
N ARG A 122 9.58 6.95 -25.21
CA ARG A 122 9.11 8.34 -25.33
C ARG A 122 7.61 8.47 -25.60
N ARG A 123 7.06 7.53 -26.38
CA ARG A 123 5.70 7.54 -26.90
C ARG A 123 4.78 6.51 -26.22
N ALA A 124 5.35 5.61 -25.42
CA ALA A 124 4.60 4.61 -24.66
C ALA A 124 3.72 5.25 -23.56
N SER A 125 2.54 4.68 -23.36
CA SER A 125 1.60 5.03 -22.29
C SER A 125 2.23 4.84 -20.87
N PRO A 126 1.81 5.59 -19.84
CA PRO A 126 2.37 5.50 -18.48
C PRO A 126 2.28 4.11 -17.84
N TYR A 127 1.26 3.31 -18.20
CA TYR A 127 1.00 2.00 -17.61
C TYR A 127 1.96 0.90 -18.08
N PRO A 128 2.14 0.65 -19.40
CA PRO A 128 3.11 -0.35 -19.87
C PRO A 128 4.55 -0.05 -19.40
N ALA A 129 4.89 1.23 -19.17
CA ALA A 129 6.19 1.62 -18.63
C ALA A 129 6.46 1.10 -17.20
N TYR A 130 5.44 0.90 -16.35
CA TYR A 130 5.62 0.34 -15.00
C TYR A 130 5.96 -1.15 -15.03
N VAL A 131 5.18 -1.93 -15.79
CA VAL A 131 5.46 -3.37 -15.95
C VAL A 131 6.83 -3.56 -16.57
N GLY A 132 7.16 -2.75 -17.59
CA GLY A 132 8.49 -2.78 -18.18
C GLY A 132 9.59 -2.42 -17.20
N MET A 133 9.42 -1.40 -16.36
CA MET A 133 10.39 -1.07 -15.31
C MET A 133 10.65 -2.24 -14.37
N VAL A 134 9.60 -2.88 -13.86
CA VAL A 134 9.74 -4.01 -12.94
C VAL A 134 10.49 -5.17 -13.61
N MET A 135 10.12 -5.51 -14.85
CA MET A 135 10.78 -6.59 -15.59
C MET A 135 12.23 -6.27 -15.92
N THR A 136 12.52 -5.05 -16.38
CA THR A 136 13.88 -4.57 -16.64
C THR A 136 14.74 -4.60 -15.38
N VAL A 137 14.20 -4.17 -14.23
CA VAL A 137 14.93 -4.22 -12.94
C VAL A 137 15.20 -5.66 -12.52
N ILE A 138 14.23 -6.57 -12.64
CA ILE A 138 14.44 -7.99 -12.32
C ILE A 138 15.56 -8.57 -13.18
N VAL A 139 15.52 -8.36 -14.51
CA VAL A 139 16.56 -8.85 -15.42
C VAL A 139 17.92 -8.22 -15.12
N ALA A 140 17.97 -6.93 -14.79
CA ALA A 140 19.21 -6.25 -14.41
C ALA A 140 19.83 -6.83 -13.14
N VAL A 141 19.02 -7.10 -12.12
CA VAL A 141 19.47 -7.71 -10.86
C VAL A 141 19.99 -9.12 -11.13
N VAL A 142 19.27 -9.94 -11.90
CA VAL A 142 19.72 -11.29 -12.27
C VAL A 142 21.04 -11.23 -13.03
N LEU A 143 21.18 -10.35 -14.01
CA LEU A 143 22.41 -10.17 -14.78
C LEU A 143 23.58 -9.71 -13.88
N ALA A 144 23.35 -8.76 -12.98
CA ALA A 144 24.35 -8.30 -12.04
C ALA A 144 24.81 -9.42 -11.08
N LEU A 145 23.88 -10.24 -10.60
CA LEU A 145 24.21 -11.42 -9.78
C LEU A 145 25.04 -12.44 -10.55
N LEU A 146 24.73 -12.69 -11.83
CA LEU A 146 25.51 -13.58 -12.68
C LEU A 146 26.93 -13.06 -12.92
N ILE A 147 27.07 -11.76 -13.21
CA ILE A 147 28.37 -11.09 -13.36
C ILE A 147 29.17 -11.21 -12.06
N GLY A 148 28.56 -10.88 -10.91
CA GLY A 148 29.21 -10.95 -9.60
C GLY A 148 29.63 -12.38 -9.24
N TYR A 149 28.76 -13.37 -9.47
CA TYR A 149 29.09 -14.77 -9.30
C TYR A 149 30.31 -15.18 -10.15
N ARG A 150 30.32 -14.79 -11.44
CA ARG A 150 31.43 -15.12 -12.34
C ARG A 150 32.73 -14.38 -12.00
N MET A 151 32.66 -13.16 -11.46
CA MET A 151 33.85 -12.49 -10.92
C MET A 151 34.46 -13.24 -9.74
N LEU A 152 33.64 -13.85 -8.88
CA LEU A 152 34.11 -14.61 -7.71
C LEU A 152 34.65 -16.01 -8.07
N VAL A 153 33.99 -16.71 -8.99
CA VAL A 153 34.37 -18.08 -9.38
C VAL A 153 35.47 -18.09 -10.45
N GLY A 154 35.59 -17.04 -11.25
CA GLY A 154 36.58 -16.91 -12.32
C GLY A 154 36.41 -17.98 -13.40
N THR A 155 37.54 -18.47 -13.91
CA THR A 155 37.61 -19.52 -14.95
C THR A 155 37.44 -20.93 -14.38
N ALA A 156 37.44 -21.10 -13.06
CA ALA A 156 37.48 -22.40 -12.38
C ALA A 156 36.08 -23.04 -12.17
N SER A 157 35.13 -22.79 -13.08
CA SER A 157 33.82 -23.44 -13.02
C SER A 157 33.89 -24.88 -13.53
N ARG A 158 33.57 -25.86 -12.67
CA ARG A 158 33.37 -27.27 -13.07
C ARG A 158 32.32 -27.33 -14.18
N GLY A 159 32.71 -27.57 -15.43
CA GLY A 159 31.81 -27.97 -16.51
C GLY A 159 31.87 -27.14 -17.81
N VAL A 160 32.47 -25.94 -17.82
CA VAL A 160 32.74 -25.20 -19.07
C VAL A 160 34.03 -24.35 -18.91
N PRO A 161 35.18 -24.77 -19.47
CA PRO A 161 36.39 -23.96 -19.44
C PRO A 161 36.29 -22.83 -20.49
N PHE A 162 35.89 -21.63 -20.06
CA PHE A 162 36.01 -20.44 -20.90
C PHE A 162 37.44 -19.92 -20.87
N THR A 163 37.94 -19.45 -22.01
CA THR A 163 39.22 -18.74 -22.04
C THR A 163 39.09 -17.39 -21.33
N GLN A 164 40.20 -16.86 -20.82
CA GLN A 164 40.22 -15.54 -20.16
C GLN A 164 39.73 -14.43 -21.10
N GLU A 165 40.04 -14.54 -22.39
CA GLU A 165 39.58 -13.61 -23.43
C GLU A 165 38.06 -13.68 -23.61
N GLN A 166 37.48 -14.87 -23.70
CA GLN A 166 36.03 -15.07 -23.82
C GLN A 166 35.29 -14.52 -22.60
N LEU A 167 35.82 -14.77 -21.40
CA LEU A 167 35.28 -14.24 -20.15
C LEU A 167 35.35 -12.70 -20.11
N GLY A 168 36.46 -12.12 -20.57
CA GLY A 168 36.64 -10.68 -20.68
C GLY A 168 35.63 -10.03 -21.62
N LEU A 169 35.45 -10.59 -22.82
CA LEU A 169 34.44 -10.13 -23.78
C LEU A 169 33.03 -10.23 -23.21
N TRP A 170 32.73 -11.32 -22.49
CA TRP A 170 31.44 -11.48 -21.84
C TRP A 170 31.20 -10.42 -20.76
N PHE A 171 32.19 -10.09 -19.93
CA PHE A 171 32.05 -9.01 -18.95
C PHE A 171 31.80 -7.65 -19.61
N VAL A 172 32.46 -7.36 -20.73
CA VAL A 172 32.21 -6.14 -21.50
C VAL A 172 30.77 -6.13 -22.03
N ALA A 173 30.34 -7.22 -22.68
CA ALA A 173 28.98 -7.36 -23.21
C ALA A 173 27.91 -7.28 -22.11
N GLY A 174 28.07 -8.05 -21.03
CA GLY A 174 27.18 -8.03 -19.88
C GLY A 174 27.14 -6.68 -19.18
N GLY A 175 28.29 -6.00 -19.10
CA GLY A 175 28.38 -4.63 -18.59
C GLY A 175 27.59 -3.63 -19.43
N ILE A 176 27.71 -3.70 -20.77
CA ILE A 176 26.94 -2.86 -21.70
C ILE A 176 25.43 -3.09 -21.50
N LEU A 177 24.98 -4.36 -21.51
CA LEU A 177 23.58 -4.70 -21.30
C LEU A 177 23.07 -4.25 -19.93
N LEU A 178 23.89 -4.38 -18.88
CA LEU A 178 23.54 -3.93 -17.54
C LEU A 178 23.36 -2.40 -17.50
N VAL A 179 24.27 -1.65 -18.13
CA VAL A 179 24.16 -0.18 -18.24
C VAL A 179 22.89 0.23 -18.99
N GLU A 180 22.56 -0.44 -20.10
CA GLU A 180 21.33 -0.17 -20.85
C GLU A 180 20.06 -0.46 -20.05
N LEU A 181 20.02 -1.59 -19.32
CA LEU A 181 18.89 -1.92 -18.44
C LEU A 181 18.73 -0.90 -17.30
N VAL A 182 19.83 -0.46 -16.69
CA VAL A 182 19.81 0.58 -15.66
C VAL A 182 19.32 1.92 -16.25
N ALA A 183 19.81 2.29 -17.44
CA ALA A 183 19.35 3.49 -18.14
C ALA A 183 17.84 3.43 -18.42
N LEU A 184 17.32 2.29 -18.89
CA LEU A 184 15.89 2.07 -19.10
C LEU A 184 15.09 2.16 -17.79
N ALA A 185 15.56 1.54 -16.71
CA ALA A 185 14.92 1.63 -15.40
C ALA A 185 14.83 3.08 -14.91
N VAL A 186 15.89 3.88 -15.10
CA VAL A 186 15.90 5.31 -14.79
C VAL A 186 14.94 6.10 -15.67
N ILE A 187 14.90 5.82 -16.98
CA ILE A 187 13.95 6.46 -17.91
C ILE A 187 12.50 6.20 -17.48
N PHE A 188 12.17 4.96 -17.12
CA PHE A 188 10.83 4.61 -16.64
C PHE A 188 10.51 5.24 -15.29
N ALA A 189 11.46 5.23 -14.34
CA ALA A 189 11.30 5.84 -13.03
C ALA A 189 11.05 7.36 -13.11
N ARG A 190 11.79 8.07 -13.97
CA ARG A 190 11.61 9.52 -14.19
C ARG A 190 10.22 9.85 -14.78
N ARG A 191 9.71 8.99 -15.67
CA ARG A 191 8.36 9.13 -16.24
C ARG A 191 7.26 8.89 -15.22
N ARG A 192 7.46 7.97 -14.28
CA ARG A 192 6.52 7.74 -13.17
C ARG A 192 6.30 9.01 -12.34
N GLY A 193 7.37 9.76 -12.06
CA GLY A 193 7.30 11.02 -11.32
C GLY A 193 6.48 12.12 -12.01
N HIS A 194 6.29 12.03 -13.33
CA HIS A 194 5.52 13.00 -14.11
C HIS A 194 4.09 12.53 -14.44
N ALA A 195 3.87 11.22 -14.58
CA ALA A 195 2.56 10.67 -14.94
C ALA A 195 1.68 10.30 -13.74
N ILE A 196 2.27 10.03 -12.57
CA ILE A 196 1.57 9.86 -11.31
C ILE A 196 1.86 11.13 -10.51
N GLY A 197 1.05 12.17 -10.65
CA GLY A 197 1.20 13.39 -9.87
C GLY A 197 1.15 13.06 -8.36
N PRO A 198 2.26 13.10 -7.60
CA PRO A 198 2.27 12.69 -6.20
C PRO A 198 1.68 13.76 -5.27
N ALA A 199 1.57 15.00 -5.75
CA ALA A 199 1.25 16.14 -4.92
C ALA A 199 -0.23 16.22 -4.49
N ARG A 200 -1.17 15.74 -5.33
CA ARG A 200 -2.61 15.79 -5.01
C ARG A 200 -3.03 14.69 -4.04
N ASP A 201 -2.54 13.47 -4.25
CA ASP A 201 -2.90 12.31 -3.41
C ASP A 201 -2.18 12.32 -2.05
N ALA A 202 -0.93 12.80 -1.99
CA ALA A 202 -0.22 12.94 -0.71
C ALA A 202 -0.82 14.04 0.16
N GLY A 203 -1.26 15.16 -0.44
CA GLY A 203 -1.98 16.23 0.25
C GLY A 203 -3.30 15.75 0.81
N ALA A 204 -4.14 15.11 -0.02
CA ALA A 204 -5.44 14.59 0.41
C ALA A 204 -5.32 13.53 1.53
N ARG A 205 -4.34 12.63 1.46
CA ARG A 205 -4.08 11.65 2.53
C ARG A 205 -3.56 12.29 3.82
N ALA A 206 -2.66 13.28 3.70
CA ALA A 206 -2.16 14.01 4.85
C ALA A 206 -3.27 14.81 5.55
N ASP A 207 -4.16 15.43 4.76
CA ASP A 207 -5.29 16.20 5.27
C ASP A 207 -6.32 15.27 5.94
N ARG A 208 -6.71 14.14 5.34
CA ARG A 208 -7.56 13.16 6.03
C ARG A 208 -6.95 12.58 7.30
N SER A 209 -5.63 12.35 7.32
CA SER A 209 -4.97 11.86 8.52
C SER A 209 -4.97 12.91 9.64
N ARG A 210 -4.85 14.20 9.29
CA ARG A 210 -5.00 15.30 10.24
C ARG A 210 -6.43 15.39 10.76
N ASP A 211 -7.41 15.22 9.88
CA ASP A 211 -8.84 15.24 10.24
C ASP A 211 -9.20 14.07 11.18
N ASP A 212 -8.75 12.84 10.90
CA ASP A 212 -8.96 11.70 11.79
C ASP A 212 -8.33 11.92 13.18
N LYS A 213 -7.10 12.46 13.21
CA LYS A 213 -6.43 12.80 14.48
C LYS A 213 -7.17 13.89 15.24
N ALA A 214 -7.71 14.89 14.55
CA ALA A 214 -8.49 15.97 15.17
C ALA A 214 -9.80 15.43 15.77
N LEU A 215 -10.52 14.58 15.04
CA LEU A 215 -11.74 13.92 15.52
C LEU A 215 -11.49 13.02 16.73
N ARG A 216 -10.41 12.22 16.72
CA ARG A 216 -10.01 11.40 17.88
C ARG A 216 -9.67 12.26 19.09
N LYS A 217 -8.94 13.36 18.88
CA LYS A 217 -8.58 14.30 19.97
C LYS A 217 -9.82 14.93 20.57
N GLU A 218 -10.80 15.28 19.74
CA GLU A 218 -12.09 15.82 20.19
C GLU A 218 -12.91 14.78 20.97
N ALA A 219 -12.95 13.53 20.52
CA ALA A 219 -13.57 12.43 21.24
C ALA A 219 -12.94 12.23 22.63
N VAL A 220 -11.61 12.20 22.71
CA VAL A 220 -10.88 12.09 23.99
C VAL A 220 -11.19 13.28 24.90
N ARG A 221 -11.24 14.50 24.35
CA ARG A 221 -11.59 15.72 25.10
C ARG A 221 -12.99 15.64 25.70
N LEU A 222 -13.97 15.18 24.93
CA LEU A 222 -15.35 15.03 25.40
C LEU A 222 -15.48 13.89 26.41
N ALA A 223 -14.80 12.76 26.20
CA ALA A 223 -14.78 11.64 27.15
C ALA A 223 -14.11 12.04 28.47
N ALA A 224 -13.11 12.92 28.44
CA ALA A 224 -12.45 13.43 29.65
C ALA A 224 -13.27 14.50 30.39
N PHE A 225 -14.45 14.89 29.89
CA PHE A 225 -15.29 15.89 30.54
C PHE A 225 -15.72 15.40 31.93
N ARG A 226 -15.46 16.23 32.94
CA ARG A 226 -15.89 15.99 34.33
C ARG A 226 -16.82 17.12 34.76
N PRO A 227 -18.07 16.80 35.15
CA PRO A 227 -18.94 17.79 35.77
C PRO A 227 -18.42 18.18 37.16
N ASP A 228 -18.95 19.28 37.70
CA ASP A 228 -18.61 19.74 39.06
C ASP A 228 -18.99 18.69 40.11
N ALA A 229 -18.37 18.71 41.29
CA ALA A 229 -18.49 17.63 42.27
C ALA A 229 -19.95 17.29 42.67
N ALA A 230 -20.81 18.31 42.78
CA ALA A 230 -22.24 18.12 43.08
C ALA A 230 -22.99 17.46 41.90
N ASP A 231 -22.75 17.94 40.68
CA ASP A 231 -23.35 17.41 39.46
C ASP A 231 -22.84 15.99 39.16
N ALA A 232 -21.58 15.69 39.50
CA ALA A 232 -20.96 14.38 39.33
C ALA A 232 -21.63 13.31 40.20
N ALA A 233 -21.88 13.60 41.47
CA ALA A 233 -22.58 12.67 42.38
C ALA A 233 -24.02 12.41 41.91
N ALA A 234 -24.73 13.47 41.53
CA ALA A 234 -26.09 13.37 41.01
C ALA A 234 -26.15 12.58 39.69
N LEU A 235 -25.20 12.83 38.78
CA LEU A 235 -25.07 12.08 37.52
C LEU A 235 -24.75 10.60 37.76
N SER A 236 -23.84 10.28 38.69
CA SER A 236 -23.49 8.89 39.04
C SER A 236 -24.70 8.13 39.61
N SER A 237 -25.50 8.78 40.46
CA SER A 237 -26.72 8.16 41.02
C SER A 237 -27.75 7.87 39.93
N ARG A 238 -28.00 8.83 39.02
CA ARG A 238 -28.91 8.64 37.88
C ARG A 238 -28.41 7.54 36.93
N TRP A 239 -27.11 7.52 36.69
CA TRP A 239 -26.45 6.53 35.85
C TRP A 239 -26.61 5.11 36.38
N GLU A 240 -26.36 4.88 37.67
CA GLU A 240 -26.55 3.57 38.29
C GLU A 240 -28.02 3.12 38.26
N ALA A 241 -28.96 4.04 38.46
CA ALA A 241 -30.39 3.74 38.35
C ALA A 241 -30.75 3.31 36.92
N ALA A 242 -30.29 4.06 35.91
CA ALA A 242 -30.54 3.74 34.50
C ALA A 242 -29.87 2.43 34.06
N LEU A 243 -28.64 2.16 34.50
CA LEU A 243 -27.92 0.90 34.22
C LEU A 243 -28.57 -0.34 34.86
N THR A 244 -29.20 -0.18 36.01
CA THR A 244 -29.90 -1.27 36.70
C THR A 244 -31.23 -1.58 35.99
N ALA A 245 -31.90 -0.56 35.45
CA ALA A 245 -33.11 -0.73 34.66
C ALA A 245 -32.84 -1.28 33.25
N ALA A 246 -31.63 -1.10 32.71
CA ALA A 246 -31.24 -1.64 31.43
C ALA A 246 -31.07 -3.17 31.48
N ASP A 247 -31.72 -3.86 30.54
CA ASP A 247 -31.60 -5.30 30.32
C ASP A 247 -30.31 -5.62 29.55
N VAL A 248 -29.21 -5.72 30.30
CA VAL A 248 -27.86 -6.00 29.76
C VAL A 248 -27.12 -6.97 30.66
N SER A 249 -26.21 -7.76 30.09
CA SER A 249 -25.36 -8.67 30.84
C SER A 249 -24.56 -7.96 31.95
N ASP A 250 -24.27 -8.71 33.03
CA ASP A 250 -23.49 -8.18 34.16
C ASP A 250 -22.07 -7.76 33.76
N GLU A 251 -21.50 -8.41 32.74
CA GLU A 251 -20.21 -8.02 32.19
C GLU A 251 -20.27 -6.65 31.51
N THR A 252 -21.25 -6.42 30.63
CA THR A 252 -21.47 -5.13 29.97
C THR A 252 -21.78 -4.04 30.98
N ARG A 253 -22.60 -4.34 32.00
CA ARG A 253 -22.87 -3.41 33.11
C ARG A 253 -21.60 -3.07 33.89
N ALA A 254 -20.75 -4.03 34.20
CA ALA A 254 -19.48 -3.79 34.89
C ALA A 254 -18.51 -2.93 34.05
N GLN A 255 -18.46 -3.13 32.73
CA GLN A 255 -17.69 -2.29 31.81
C GLN A 255 -18.25 -0.86 31.77
N ALA A 256 -19.57 -0.71 31.69
CA ALA A 256 -20.25 0.58 31.68
C ALA A 256 -19.98 1.39 32.97
N ARG A 257 -19.96 0.72 34.14
CA ARG A 257 -19.59 1.35 35.42
C ARG A 257 -18.15 1.84 35.45
N ARG A 258 -17.21 1.08 34.90
CA ARG A 258 -15.79 1.47 34.85
C ARG A 258 -15.56 2.70 33.97
N LEU A 259 -16.31 2.83 32.88
CA LEU A 259 -16.18 3.94 31.95
C LEU A 259 -16.98 5.18 32.40
N GLY A 260 -18.18 4.99 32.91
CA GLY A 260 -19.10 6.08 33.24
C GLY A 260 -19.92 6.58 32.03
N PRO A 261 -20.93 7.42 32.28
CA PRO A 261 -21.95 7.74 31.28
C PRO A 261 -21.41 8.58 30.11
N VAL A 262 -20.53 9.56 30.38
CA VAL A 262 -20.00 10.45 29.33
C VAL A 262 -19.02 9.73 28.41
N PRO A 263 -17.99 9.00 28.92
CA PRO A 263 -17.10 8.21 28.06
C PRO A 263 -17.84 7.14 27.25
N TRP A 264 -18.84 6.47 27.84
CA TRP A 264 -19.65 5.48 27.13
C TRP A 264 -20.40 6.11 25.96
N LEU A 265 -21.08 7.24 26.20
CA LEU A 265 -21.85 7.93 25.16
C LEU A 265 -20.97 8.41 24.01
N VAL A 266 -19.79 8.98 24.33
CA VAL A 266 -18.82 9.43 23.33
C VAL A 266 -18.29 8.24 22.52
N TRP A 267 -17.94 7.14 23.19
CA TRP A 267 -17.45 5.93 22.53
C TRP A 267 -18.49 5.37 21.56
N ALA A 268 -19.74 5.19 22.01
CA ALA A 268 -20.83 4.68 21.17
C ALA A 268 -21.08 5.54 19.92
N HIS A 269 -20.94 6.86 20.02
CA HIS A 269 -21.14 7.78 18.89
C HIS A 269 -19.92 7.94 17.97
N PHE A 270 -18.71 7.71 18.49
CA PHE A 270 -17.46 7.87 17.74
C PHE A 270 -17.09 6.62 16.93
N ASP A 271 -17.38 5.43 17.46
CA ASP A 271 -17.09 4.17 16.75
C ASP A 271 -17.96 4.04 15.49
N GLY A 272 -19.15 4.66 15.49
CA GLY A 272 -19.92 4.95 14.28
C GLY A 272 -20.59 3.74 13.63
N GLU A 273 -20.35 2.52 14.11
CA GLU A 273 -21.03 1.30 13.67
C GLU A 273 -22.39 1.11 14.36
N ILE A 274 -22.61 1.77 15.50
CA ILE A 274 -23.80 1.57 16.34
C ILE A 274 -24.68 2.84 16.33
N ASP A 275 -25.81 2.79 15.62
CA ASP A 275 -26.77 3.89 15.53
C ASP A 275 -27.67 3.95 16.77
N VAL A 276 -27.22 4.68 17.80
CA VAL A 276 -27.97 4.89 19.05
C VAL A 276 -29.30 5.64 18.83
N ALA A 277 -29.47 6.30 17.67
CA ALA A 277 -30.64 7.11 17.34
C ALA A 277 -31.78 6.34 16.64
N ARG A 278 -31.58 5.08 16.22
CA ARG A 278 -32.64 4.28 15.61
C ARG A 278 -33.50 3.57 16.66
N ARG A 279 -34.82 3.73 16.49
CA ARG A 279 -35.86 2.94 17.14
C ARG A 279 -35.98 1.58 16.48
#